data_AF-A0A0S8CJ64-F1
#
_entry.id   AF-A0A0S8CJ64-F1
#
_cell.length_a   1.000
_cell.length_b   1.000
_cell.length_c   1.000
_cell.angle_alpha   90.00
_cell.angle_beta   90.00
_cell.angle_gamma   90.00
#
_symmetry.space_group_name_H-M   'P 1'
#
loop_
_entity.id
_entity.type
_entity.pdbx_description
1 polymer ?
#
loop_
_entity_poly.entity_id
_entity_poly.type
_entity_poly.pdbx_seq_one_letter_code
_entity_poly.pdbx_strand_id
1 'polypeptide(L)'
;EILYLSRLSKLQVLIGLAALLIAALVYVVDRAPDETYFIYSTSANISLYNTLPNIFGPMGNSLPAFIHVFAFALITAGVISRGKRDWLIICLSWFLVDAAFEFGQKYSVWTVKYIPGLFAGIPVLENTKAFFLRGTFDVYDLVAMAIGAITAYAVLTATMKWRYTS
;
A
#
# COMPACT_ATOMS: atom_id res chain seq x y z
N GLU A 1 24.04 16.90 14.21
CA GLU A 1 23.79 15.82 13.23
C GLU A 1 22.65 14.87 13.61
N ILE A 2 22.70 14.19 14.78
CA ILE A 2 21.69 13.20 15.24
C ILE A 2 20.25 13.76 15.25
N LEU A 3 20.06 14.98 15.76
CA LEU A 3 18.75 15.65 15.80
C LEU A 3 18.16 15.91 14.40
N TYR A 4 19.00 16.15 13.40
CA TYR A 4 18.58 16.44 12.02
C TYR A 4 18.18 15.16 11.28
N LEU A 5 18.95 14.08 11.48
CA LEU A 5 18.60 12.74 11.00
C LEU A 5 17.24 12.29 11.55
N SER A 6 16.98 12.56 12.83
CA SER A 6 15.69 12.23 13.45
C SER A 6 14.51 12.98 12.85
N ARG A 7 14.69 14.21 12.35
CA ARG A 7 13.62 15.00 11.72
C ARG A 7 13.31 14.51 10.31
N LEU A 8 14.33 14.14 9.53
CA LEU A 8 14.15 13.61 8.18
C LEU A 8 13.43 12.27 8.18
N SER A 9 13.85 11.35 9.07
CA SER A 9 13.16 10.07 9.28
C SER A 9 11.69 10.27 9.64
N LYS A 10 11.38 11.21 10.55
CA LYS A 10 10.01 11.55 10.93
C LYS A 10 9.20 12.11 9.75
N LEU A 11 9.80 12.94 8.92
CA LEU A 11 9.13 13.49 7.72
C LEU A 11 8.79 12.39 6.71
N GLN A 12 9.71 11.46 6.44
CA GLN A 12 9.48 10.33 5.54
C GLN A 12 8.33 9.43 6.04
N VAL A 13 8.33 9.12 7.34
CA VAL A 13 7.23 8.37 7.97
C VAL A 13 5.91 9.14 7.87
N LEU A 14 5.91 10.45 8.13
CA LEU A 14 4.70 11.27 8.06
C LEU A 14 4.12 11.32 6.64
N ILE A 15 4.97 11.47 5.61
CA ILE A 15 4.54 11.43 4.21
C ILE A 15 3.91 10.08 3.88
N GLY A 16 4.55 8.97 4.29
CA GLY A 16 4.00 7.64 4.08
C GLY A 16 2.67 7.42 4.80
N LEU A 17 2.53 7.88 6.05
CA LEU A 17 1.27 7.80 6.80
C LEU A 17 0.15 8.62 6.13
N ALA A 18 0.45 9.84 5.68
CA ALA A 18 -0.51 10.65 4.95
C ALA A 18 -0.95 9.97 3.64
N ALA A 19 -0.03 9.34 2.92
CA ALA A 19 -0.34 8.57 1.73
C ALA A 19 -1.26 7.37 2.05
N LEU A 20 -1.00 6.61 3.12
CA LEU A 20 -1.91 5.52 3.55
C LEU A 20 -3.31 6.02 3.88
N LEU A 21 -3.44 7.18 4.53
CA LEU A 21 -4.76 7.78 4.80
C LEU A 21 -5.50 8.13 3.51
N ILE A 22 -4.78 8.60 2.48
CA ILE A 22 -5.38 8.86 1.16
C ILE A 22 -5.84 7.55 0.51
N ALA A 23 -5.03 6.48 0.54
CA ALA A 23 -5.47 5.18 0.05
C ALA A 23 -6.71 4.67 0.79
N ALA A 24 -6.73 4.76 2.12
CA ALA A 24 -7.89 4.37 2.92
C ALA A 24 -9.15 5.18 2.53
N LEU A 25 -9.00 6.48 2.24
CA LEU A 25 -10.11 7.31 1.78
C LEU A 25 -10.61 6.88 0.39
N VAL A 26 -9.71 6.52 -0.54
CA VAL A 26 -10.08 5.96 -1.85
C VAL A 26 -10.91 4.69 -1.69
N TYR A 27 -10.52 3.80 -0.77
CA TYR A 27 -11.29 2.59 -0.46
C TYR A 27 -12.69 2.87 0.13
N VAL A 28 -12.84 3.96 0.89
CA VAL A 28 -14.13 4.35 1.50
C VAL A 28 -15.09 4.98 0.49
N VAL A 29 -14.56 5.71 -0.48
CA VAL A 29 -15.35 6.49 -1.44
C VAL A 29 -15.67 5.68 -2.70
N ASP A 30 -14.68 5.00 -3.28
CA ASP A 30 -14.75 4.46 -4.65
C ASP A 30 -14.79 2.93 -4.71
N ARG A 31 -14.74 2.19 -3.59
CA ARG A 31 -14.95 0.73 -3.57
C ARG A 31 -16.22 0.31 -2.85
N ALA A 32 -16.84 -0.74 -3.39
CA ALA A 32 -18.05 -1.32 -2.86
C ALA A 32 -17.81 -1.91 -1.45
N PRO A 33 -18.77 -1.75 -0.50
CA PRO A 33 -18.61 -2.15 0.90
C PRO A 33 -18.44 -3.67 1.10
N ASP A 34 -18.86 -4.48 0.13
CA ASP A 34 -18.68 -5.93 0.09
C ASP A 34 -17.24 -6.36 -0.27
N GLU A 35 -16.40 -5.45 -0.76
CA GLU A 35 -14.96 -5.67 -0.97
C GLU A 35 -14.08 -5.09 0.14
N THR A 36 -14.64 -4.36 1.10
CA THR A 36 -13.91 -3.66 2.16
C THR A 36 -14.38 -4.09 3.54
N TYR A 37 -13.78 -5.16 4.07
CA TYR A 37 -14.15 -5.76 5.36
C TYR A 37 -14.23 -4.77 6.54
N PHE A 38 -13.37 -3.75 6.58
CA PHE A 38 -13.37 -2.75 7.65
C PHE A 38 -14.65 -1.88 7.68
N ILE A 39 -15.27 -1.64 6.52
CA ILE A 39 -16.50 -0.85 6.40
C ILE A 39 -17.71 -1.71 6.78
N TYR A 40 -17.70 -3.01 6.43
CA TYR A 40 -18.76 -3.94 6.81
C TYR A 40 -18.74 -4.30 8.31
N SER A 41 -17.55 -4.46 8.91
CA SER A 41 -17.39 -4.83 10.33
C SER A 41 -17.71 -3.70 11.31
N THR A 42 -17.67 -2.45 10.86
CA THR A 42 -18.03 -1.30 11.70
C THR A 42 -19.51 -1.02 11.44
N SER A 43 -20.38 -1.07 12.45
CA SER A 43 -21.83 -0.81 12.29
C SER A 43 -22.18 0.59 11.76
N ALA A 44 -21.17 1.42 11.49
CA ALA A 44 -21.28 2.64 10.73
C ALA A 44 -21.10 2.29 9.24
N ASN A 45 -22.22 2.27 8.52
CA ASN A 45 -22.32 2.05 7.08
C ASN A 45 -21.72 3.24 6.30
N ILE A 46 -20.42 3.52 6.48
CA ILE A 46 -19.69 4.67 5.93
C ILE A 46 -19.21 4.31 4.51
N SER A 47 -20.10 3.80 3.67
CA SER A 47 -19.79 3.58 2.25
C SER A 47 -20.44 4.69 1.44
N LEU A 48 -19.63 5.50 0.76
CA LEU A 48 -20.12 6.55 -0.14
C LEU A 48 -20.17 6.11 -1.61
N TYR A 49 -19.86 4.83 -1.87
CA TYR A 49 -19.77 4.19 -3.20
C TYR A 49 -21.00 4.36 -4.10
N ASN A 50 -22.17 4.66 -3.53
CA ASN A 50 -23.40 4.98 -4.26
C ASN A 50 -23.97 6.38 -3.98
N THR A 51 -23.29 7.17 -3.14
CA THR A 51 -23.75 8.51 -2.73
C THR A 51 -22.99 9.62 -3.45
N LEU A 52 -21.75 9.36 -3.88
CA LEU A 52 -20.93 10.26 -4.68
C LEU A 52 -20.58 9.60 -6.01
N PRO A 53 -20.50 10.37 -7.13
CA PRO A 53 -19.96 9.84 -8.37
C PRO A 53 -18.50 9.42 -8.16
N ASN A 54 -18.06 8.32 -8.79
CA ASN A 54 -16.67 7.83 -8.71
C ASN A 54 -15.69 8.98 -8.93
N ILE A 55 -15.01 9.41 -7.87
CA ILE A 55 -14.20 10.64 -7.89
C ILE A 55 -12.88 10.37 -8.62
N PHE A 56 -12.34 9.16 -8.49
CA PHE A 56 -11.08 8.74 -9.13
C PHE A 56 -11.30 7.92 -10.41
N GLY A 57 -12.55 7.50 -10.69
CA GLY A 57 -12.90 6.80 -11.92
C GLY A 57 -12.02 5.55 -12.18
N PRO A 58 -11.64 5.25 -13.44
CA PRO A 58 -10.79 4.11 -13.76
C PRO A 58 -9.40 4.14 -13.11
N MET A 59 -8.88 5.34 -12.77
CA MET A 59 -7.59 5.48 -12.11
C MET A 59 -7.64 5.02 -10.64
N GLY A 60 -8.83 5.04 -10.02
CA GLY A 60 -9.04 4.54 -8.65
C GLY A 60 -8.79 3.04 -8.49
N ASN A 61 -8.76 2.28 -9.59
CA ASN A 61 -8.51 0.83 -9.54
C ASN A 61 -7.05 0.51 -9.19
N SER A 62 -6.10 1.22 -9.80
CA SER A 62 -4.66 0.98 -9.62
C SER A 62 -3.97 1.98 -8.69
N LEU A 63 -4.67 3.06 -8.32
CA LEU A 63 -4.15 4.07 -7.39
C LEU A 63 -3.78 3.46 -6.02
N PRO A 64 -4.57 2.57 -5.41
CA PRO A 64 -4.16 1.88 -4.18
C PRO A 64 -2.86 1.08 -4.33
N ALA A 65 -2.66 0.39 -5.46
CA ALA A 65 -1.45 -0.38 -5.73
C ALA A 65 -0.18 0.50 -5.80
N PHE A 66 -0.30 1.70 -6.38
CA PHE A 66 0.77 2.71 -6.32
C PHE A 66 1.01 3.18 -4.87
N ILE A 67 -0.05 3.57 -4.16
CA ILE A 67 0.06 4.20 -2.84
C ILE A 67 0.62 3.22 -1.80
N HIS A 68 0.24 1.93 -1.82
CA HIS A 68 0.75 0.93 -0.88
C HIS A 68 2.26 0.79 -0.97
N VAL A 69 2.80 0.50 -2.16
CA VAL A 69 4.26 0.39 -2.37
C VAL A 69 4.95 1.69 -1.98
N PHE A 70 4.42 2.84 -2.39
CA PHE A 70 4.98 4.14 -2.07
C PHE A 70 5.06 4.40 -0.55
N ALA A 71 3.95 4.19 0.15
CA ALA A 71 3.83 4.51 1.55
C ALA A 71 4.61 3.55 2.45
N PHE A 72 4.49 2.24 2.22
CA PHE A 72 5.19 1.25 3.01
C PHE A 72 6.71 1.35 2.83
N ALA A 73 7.19 1.65 1.62
CA ALA A 73 8.60 1.90 1.39
C ALA A 73 9.11 3.13 2.17
N LEU A 74 8.37 4.24 2.17
CA LEU A 74 8.74 5.45 2.92
C LEU A 74 8.74 5.25 4.43
N ILE A 75 7.71 4.58 4.98
CA ILE A 75 7.62 4.31 6.42
C ILE A 75 8.76 3.38 6.83
N THR A 76 8.96 2.29 6.11
CA THR A 76 10.01 1.31 6.42
C THR A 76 11.39 1.96 6.33
N ALA A 77 11.67 2.67 5.24
CA ALA A 77 12.94 3.37 5.09
C ALA A 77 13.14 4.41 6.20
N GLY A 78 12.13 5.20 6.54
CA GLY A 78 12.22 6.20 7.60
C GLY A 78 12.55 5.62 8.98
N VAL A 79 12.13 4.38 9.25
CA VAL A 79 12.36 3.70 10.55
C VAL A 79 13.69 2.93 10.59
N ILE A 80 14.00 2.13 9.56
CA ILE A 80 15.09 1.15 9.64
C ILE A 80 16.31 1.45 8.75
N SER A 81 16.18 2.33 7.74
CA SER A 81 17.26 2.53 6.78
C SER A 81 18.43 3.34 7.34
N ARG A 82 19.65 2.99 6.91
CA ARG A 82 20.90 3.68 7.27
C ARG A 82 21.59 4.31 6.06
N GLY A 83 21.16 3.99 4.84
CA GLY A 83 21.71 4.60 3.63
C GLY A 83 20.95 4.28 2.34
N LYS A 84 21.48 4.77 1.22
CA LYS A 84 20.85 4.66 -0.12
C LYS A 84 20.63 3.22 -0.59
N ARG A 85 21.56 2.31 -0.22
CA ARG A 85 21.43 0.88 -0.55
C ARG A 85 20.19 0.27 0.12
N ASP A 86 19.97 0.60 1.39
CA ASP A 86 18.81 0.11 2.14
C ASP A 86 17.51 0.60 1.52
N TRP A 87 17.45 1.85 1.04
CA TRP A 87 16.25 2.36 0.36
C TRP A 87 15.93 1.59 -0.90
N LEU A 88 16.94 1.27 -1.71
CA LEU A 88 16.73 0.48 -2.93
C LEU A 88 16.19 -0.91 -2.56
N ILE A 89 16.79 -1.56 -1.56
CA ILE A 89 16.34 -2.87 -1.09
C ILE A 89 14.90 -2.80 -0.56
N ILE A 90 14.56 -1.79 0.23
CA ILE A 90 13.22 -1.59 0.79
C ILE A 90 12.19 -1.35 -0.31
N CYS A 91 12.46 -0.45 -1.26
CA CYS A 91 11.56 -0.18 -2.39
C CYS A 91 11.33 -1.43 -3.25
N LEU A 92 12.40 -2.16 -3.56
CA LEU A 92 12.30 -3.42 -4.32
C LEU A 92 11.56 -4.49 -3.53
N SER A 93 11.78 -4.59 -2.22
CA SER A 93 11.09 -5.57 -1.38
C SER A 93 9.59 -5.32 -1.36
N TRP A 94 9.16 -4.07 -1.17
CA TRP A 94 7.74 -3.73 -1.18
C TRP A 94 7.09 -3.92 -2.55
N PHE A 95 7.80 -3.57 -3.64
CA PHE A 95 7.34 -3.90 -5.00
C PHE A 95 7.14 -5.41 -5.19
N LEU A 96 8.10 -6.24 -4.76
CA LEU A 96 8.03 -7.69 -4.91
C LEU A 96 6.94 -8.32 -4.06
N VAL A 97 6.71 -7.81 -2.84
CA VAL A 97 5.63 -8.27 -1.97
C VAL A 97 4.27 -8.00 -2.60
N ASP A 98 4.02 -6.77 -3.07
CA ASP A 98 2.73 -6.41 -3.68
C ASP A 98 2.55 -7.14 -5.02
N ALA A 99 3.60 -7.27 -5.83
CA ALA A 99 3.56 -8.08 -7.05
C ALA A 99 3.25 -9.55 -6.74
N ALA A 100 3.79 -10.11 -5.65
CA ALA A 100 3.46 -11.48 -5.23
C ALA A 100 1.99 -11.63 -4.83
N PHE A 101 1.40 -10.62 -4.18
CA PHE A 101 -0.05 -10.60 -3.92
C PHE A 101 -0.86 -10.58 -5.22
N GLU A 102 -0.44 -9.79 -6.20
CA GLU A 102 -1.07 -9.69 -7.52
C GLU A 102 -1.01 -11.01 -8.29
N PHE A 103 0.16 -11.67 -8.31
CA PHE A 103 0.30 -13.01 -8.85
C PHE A 103 -0.51 -14.04 -8.06
N GLY A 104 -0.65 -13.85 -6.74
CA GLY A 104 -1.49 -14.67 -5.89
C GLY A 104 -2.96 -14.62 -6.31
N GLN A 105 -3.46 -13.47 -6.77
CA GLN A 105 -4.81 -13.32 -7.34
C GLN A 105 -4.92 -14.00 -8.71
N LYS A 106 -3.90 -13.88 -9.56
CA LYS A 106 -3.84 -14.60 -10.85
C LYS A 106 -3.98 -16.12 -10.69
N TYR A 107 -3.37 -16.68 -9.65
CA TYR A 107 -3.39 -18.10 -9.34
C TYR A 107 -4.24 -18.42 -8.09
N SER A 108 -5.35 -17.70 -7.91
CA SER A 108 -6.19 -17.73 -6.69
C SER A 108 -6.56 -19.14 -6.22
N VAL A 109 -6.93 -20.04 -7.12
CA VAL A 109 -7.28 -21.44 -6.81
C VAL A 109 -6.12 -22.21 -6.15
N TRP A 110 -4.89 -21.92 -6.57
CA TRP A 110 -3.69 -22.49 -5.96
C TRP A 110 -3.34 -21.78 -4.65
N THR A 111 -3.34 -20.45 -4.66
CA THR A 111 -3.00 -19.62 -3.50
C THR A 111 -3.87 -19.94 -2.29
N VAL A 112 -5.19 -20.06 -2.49
CA VAL A 112 -6.16 -20.29 -1.40
C VAL A 112 -5.97 -21.64 -0.70
N LYS A 113 -5.43 -22.66 -1.40
CA LYS A 113 -5.13 -23.97 -0.79
C LYS A 113 -4.02 -23.90 0.25
N TYR A 114 -3.10 -22.95 0.11
CA TYR A 114 -1.99 -22.75 1.04
C TYR A 114 -2.29 -21.71 2.13
N ILE A 115 -3.44 -21.04 2.07
CA ILE A 115 -3.85 -20.12 3.13
C ILE A 115 -4.17 -20.95 4.39
N PRO A 116 -3.42 -20.75 5.49
CA PRO A 116 -3.60 -21.55 6.69
C PRO A 116 -5.03 -21.46 7.23
N GLY A 117 -5.58 -22.58 7.68
CA GLY A 117 -6.84 -22.59 8.42
C GLY A 117 -6.80 -21.76 9.70
N LEU A 118 -5.58 -21.51 10.23
CA LEU A 118 -5.32 -20.65 11.38
C LEU A 118 -5.77 -19.19 11.20
N PHE A 119 -6.01 -18.75 9.95
CA PHE A 119 -6.54 -17.41 9.70
C PHE A 119 -8.05 -17.31 9.96
N ALA A 120 -8.75 -18.45 10.08
CA ALA A 120 -10.16 -18.47 10.42
C ALA A 120 -10.38 -17.98 11.86
N GLY A 121 -11.22 -16.97 12.04
CA GLY A 121 -11.55 -16.40 13.35
C GLY A 121 -10.56 -15.36 13.87
N ILE A 122 -9.50 -15.03 13.13
CA ILE A 122 -8.67 -13.85 13.40
C ILE A 122 -9.23 -12.69 12.57
N PRO A 123 -9.75 -11.62 13.20
CA PRO A 123 -10.24 -10.45 12.49
C PRO A 123 -9.19 -9.94 11.50
N VAL A 124 -9.62 -9.46 10.33
CA VAL A 124 -8.77 -9.05 9.18
C VAL A 124 -8.19 -10.23 8.40
N LEU A 125 -7.51 -11.17 9.06
CA LEU A 125 -6.83 -12.32 8.42
C LEU A 125 -7.80 -13.33 7.79
N GLU A 126 -9.02 -13.45 8.32
CA GLU A 126 -10.05 -14.30 7.73
C GLU A 126 -10.46 -13.89 6.31
N ASN A 127 -10.26 -12.61 5.94
CA ASN A 127 -10.57 -12.10 4.60
C ASN A 127 -9.46 -12.33 3.59
N THR A 128 -8.29 -12.84 3.99
CA THR A 128 -7.21 -13.11 3.05
C THR A 128 -7.68 -14.07 1.95
N LYS A 129 -8.55 -15.04 2.27
CA LYS A 129 -9.18 -15.90 1.25
C LYS A 129 -10.08 -15.12 0.29
N ALA A 130 -10.95 -14.26 0.82
CA ALA A 130 -11.85 -13.44 0.01
C ALA A 130 -11.08 -12.48 -0.90
N PHE A 131 -9.99 -11.89 -0.40
CA PHE A 131 -9.08 -11.03 -1.17
C PHE A 131 -8.54 -11.74 -2.42
N PHE A 132 -7.99 -12.95 -2.27
CA PHE A 132 -7.46 -13.68 -3.42
C PHE A 132 -8.55 -14.22 -4.36
N LEU A 133 -9.72 -14.59 -3.83
CA LEU A 133 -10.81 -15.14 -4.65
C LEU A 133 -11.57 -14.08 -5.45
N ARG A 134 -11.69 -12.86 -4.90
CA ARG A 134 -12.43 -11.75 -5.54
C ARG A 134 -11.52 -10.78 -6.28
N GLY A 135 -10.23 -10.75 -5.94
CA GLY A 135 -9.23 -9.96 -6.65
C GLY A 135 -9.00 -10.46 -8.07
N THR A 136 -8.61 -9.55 -8.95
CA THR A 136 -8.33 -9.81 -10.36
C THR A 136 -6.94 -9.31 -10.69
N PHE A 137 -6.14 -10.14 -11.35
CA PHE A 137 -4.83 -9.74 -11.83
C PHE A 137 -4.94 -8.61 -12.86
N ASP A 138 -4.29 -7.48 -12.58
CA ASP A 138 -4.18 -6.33 -13.47
C ASP A 138 -2.70 -5.95 -13.73
N VAL A 139 -2.35 -5.81 -15.00
CA VAL A 139 -1.02 -5.34 -15.42
C VAL A 139 -0.82 -3.87 -15.07
N TYR A 140 -1.89 -3.07 -15.05
CA TYR A 140 -1.83 -1.67 -14.63
C TYR A 140 -1.45 -1.54 -13.16
N ASP A 141 -1.85 -2.49 -12.32
CA ASP A 141 -1.44 -2.53 -10.92
C ASP A 141 0.06 -2.78 -10.80
N LEU A 142 0.63 -3.69 -11.59
CA LEU A 142 2.09 -3.93 -11.60
C LEU A 142 2.87 -2.68 -12.04
N VAL A 143 2.37 -1.97 -13.05
CA VAL A 143 2.96 -0.70 -13.50
C VAL A 143 2.85 0.36 -12.41
N ALA A 144 1.68 0.48 -11.77
CA ALA A 144 1.44 1.41 -10.67
C ALA A 144 2.37 1.14 -9.47
N MET A 145 2.54 -0.13 -9.08
CA MET A 145 3.49 -0.56 -8.06
C MET A 145 4.94 -0.16 -8.42
N ALA A 146 5.36 -0.38 -9.67
CA ALA A 146 6.69 -0.02 -10.12
C ALA A 146 6.92 1.50 -10.05
N ILE A 147 5.94 2.29 -10.50
CA ILE A 147 5.97 3.76 -10.38
C ILE A 147 5.99 4.17 -8.91
N GLY A 148 5.26 3.48 -8.03
CA GLY A 148 5.26 3.69 -6.58
C GLY A 148 6.64 3.50 -5.96
N ALA A 149 7.33 2.41 -6.28
CA ALA A 149 8.68 2.12 -5.82
C ALA A 149 9.70 3.17 -6.31
N ILE A 150 9.62 3.55 -7.59
CA ILE A 150 10.50 4.59 -8.18
C ILE A 150 10.26 5.94 -7.49
N THR A 151 8.99 6.30 -7.28
CA THR A 151 8.60 7.57 -6.66
C THR A 151 9.04 7.61 -5.19
N ALA A 152 8.89 6.51 -4.45
CA ALA A 152 9.39 6.41 -3.08
C ALA A 152 10.91 6.61 -3.02
N TYR A 153 11.65 5.94 -3.92
CA TYR A 153 13.10 6.10 -3.99
C TYR A 153 13.51 7.54 -4.34
N ALA A 154 12.80 8.19 -5.27
CA ALA A 154 13.01 9.60 -5.60
C ALA A 154 12.78 10.51 -4.39
N VAL A 155 11.70 10.31 -3.62
CA VAL A 155 11.42 11.08 -2.39
C VAL A 155 12.50 10.84 -1.33
N LEU A 156 12.91 9.59 -1.11
CA LEU A 156 13.97 9.26 -0.15
C LEU A 156 15.31 9.91 -0.53
N THR A 157 15.67 9.90 -1.81
CA THR A 157 16.89 10.56 -2.29
C THR A 157 16.80 12.08 -2.25
N ALA A 158 15.65 12.67 -2.60
CA ALA A 158 15.43 14.11 -2.55
C ALA A 158 15.50 14.65 -1.11
N THR A 159 14.80 14.00 -0.18
CA THR A 159 14.81 14.38 1.25
C THR A 159 16.21 14.27 1.88
N MET A 160 17.09 13.44 1.32
CA MET A 160 18.48 13.34 1.76
C MET A 160 19.46 14.22 0.99
N LYS A 161 19.16 14.73 -0.21
CA LYS A 161 20.05 15.68 -0.90
C LYS A 161 20.14 17.01 -0.14
N TRP A 162 19.06 17.39 0.53
CA TRP A 162 19.00 18.47 1.52
C TRP A 162 19.94 18.28 2.74
N ARG A 163 20.55 17.09 2.92
CA ARG A 163 21.51 16.78 4.00
C ARG A 163 22.93 17.28 3.73
N TYR A 164 23.29 17.56 2.47
CA TYR A 164 24.68 17.90 2.10
C TYR A 164 24.88 19.37 1.71
N THR A 165 23.81 20.13 1.54
CA THR A 165 23.82 21.54 1.10
C THR A 165 23.43 22.54 2.19
N SER A 166 23.32 22.09 3.45
CA SER A 166 23.03 22.90 4.65
C SER A 166 24.00 22.54 5.76
#